data_AF-A0A7C2K0X1-F1
#
_entry.id   AF-A0A7C2K0X1-F1
#
_cell.length_a   1.000
_cell.length_b   1.000
_cell.length_c   1.000
_cell.angle_alpha   90.00
_cell.angle_beta   90.00
_cell.angle_gamma   90.00
#
_symmetry.space_group_name_H-M   'P 1'
#
loop_
_entity.id
_entity.type
_entity.pdbx_description
1 polymer ?
#
loop_
_entity_poly.entity_id
_entity_poly.type
_entity_poly.pdbx_seq_one_letter_code
_entity_poly.pdbx_strand_id
1 'polypeptide(L)' 'ASDAVKAAAKVAGGGGGGRPDLAEAGGKLPDKLPEALAAGAEFFRSKLTA' A
#
# COMPACT_ATOMS: atom_id res chain seq x y z
N ALA A 1 -8.99 1.32 -3.62
CA ALA A 1 -7.79 2.01 -3.10
C ALA A 1 -7.30 1.42 -1.77
N SER A 2 -8.19 1.17 -0.79
CA SER A 2 -7.83 0.75 0.58
C SER A 2 -6.96 -0.50 0.72
N ASP A 3 -7.19 -1.55 -0.08
CA ASP A 3 -6.40 -2.78 0.02
C ASP A 3 -4.96 -2.59 -0.47
N ALA A 4 -4.75 -1.76 -1.50
CA ALA A 4 -3.43 -1.44 -2.02
C ALA A 4 -2.57 -0.69 -0.99
N VAL A 5 -3.15 0.34 -0.35
CA VAL A 5 -2.43 1.12 0.67
C VAL A 5 -2.18 0.31 1.94
N LYS A 6 -3.06 -0.63 2.29
CA LYS A 6 -2.84 -1.57 3.42
C LYS A 6 -1.68 -2.53 3.15
N ALA A 7 -1.54 -3.01 1.91
CA ALA A 7 -0.41 -3.85 1.52
C ALA A 7 0.93 -3.10 1.72
N ALA A 8 1.00 -1.85 1.24
CA ALA A 8 2.16 -0.98 1.44
C ALA A 8 2.41 -0.67 2.94
N ALA A 9 1.36 -0.27 3.67
CA ALA A 9 1.46 0.14 5.08
C ALA A 9 2.04 -0.97 5.97
N LYS A 10 1.64 -2.23 5.73
CA LYS A 10 2.09 -3.36 6.54
C LYS A 10 3.60 -3.59 6.39
N VAL A 11 4.15 -3.38 5.20
CA VAL A 11 5.60 -3.46 4.95
C VAL A 11 6.34 -2.35 5.70
N ALA A 12 5.81 -1.12 5.66
CA ALA A 12 6.34 0.03 6.39
C ALA A 12 6.05 0.02 7.91
N GLY A 13 5.49 -1.07 8.45
CA GLY A 13 5.22 -1.21 9.88
C GLY A 13 4.11 -0.30 10.41
N GLY A 14 3.11 0.02 9.58
CA GLY A 14 1.95 0.81 9.98
C GLY A 14 0.63 0.30 9.40
N GLY A 15 -0.31 1.23 9.23
CA GLY A 15 -1.69 0.94 8.84
C GLY A 15 -2.27 2.04 7.96
N GLY A 16 -3.45 1.78 7.41
CA GLY A 16 -4.12 2.70 6.50
C GLY A 16 -5.54 2.28 6.16
N GLY A 17 -6.26 3.18 5.50
CA GLY A 17 -7.67 3.02 5.18
C GLY A 17 -8.20 4.16 4.32
N GLY A 18 -9.46 4.03 3.93
CA GLY A 18 -10.13 5.00 3.06
C GLY A 18 -11.27 4.36 2.29
N ARG A 19 -11.73 5.08 1.27
CA ARG A 19 -12.81 4.68 0.38
C ARG A 19 -12.27 3.89 -0.83
N PRO A 20 -13.15 3.26 -1.63
CA PRO A 20 -12.73 2.56 -2.85
C PRO A 20 -11.98 3.47 -3.83
N ASP A 21 -12.39 4.73 -3.91
CA ASP A 21 -11.85 5.80 -4.75
C ASP A 21 -10.55 6.43 -4.22
N LEU A 22 -10.42 6.60 -2.90
CA LEU A 22 -9.26 7.26 -2.28
C LEU A 22 -8.92 6.62 -0.93
N ALA A 23 -7.65 6.35 -0.69
CA ALA A 23 -7.17 5.83 0.58
C ALA A 23 -5.77 6.33 0.92
N GLU A 24 -5.46 6.36 2.22
CA GLU A 24 -4.20 6.86 2.77
C GLU A 24 -3.63 5.86 3.79
N ALA A 25 -2.31 5.88 3.95
CA ALA A 25 -1.58 5.00 4.86
C ALA A 25 -0.33 5.67 5.42
N GLY A 26 0.09 5.22 6.60
CA GLY A 26 1.35 5.62 7.23
C GLY A 26 2.13 4.41 7.76
N GLY A 27 3.41 4.64 8.06
CA GLY A 27 4.35 3.61 8.54
C GLY A 27 5.37 4.19 9.51
N LYS A 28 5.96 3.32 10.35
CA LYS A 28 7.01 3.70 11.32
C LYS A 28 8.41 3.40 10.82
N LEU A 29 8.54 2.69 9.70
CA LEU A 29 9.81 2.24 9.13
C LEU A 29 10.07 3.01 7.83
N PRO A 30 10.65 4.22 7.89
CA PRO A 30 10.92 5.02 6.69
C PRO A 30 11.89 4.33 5.74
N ASP A 31 12.83 3.55 6.25
CA ASP A 31 13.78 2.78 5.44
C ASP A 31 13.11 1.70 4.58
N LYS A 32 11.86 1.32 4.91
CA LYS A 32 11.05 0.35 4.15
C LYS A 32 10.12 0.98 3.12
N LEU A 33 10.23 2.30 2.89
CA LEU A 33 9.43 2.98 1.87
C LEU A 33 9.60 2.37 0.46
N PRO A 34 10.81 2.01 0.00
CA PRO A 34 10.98 1.39 -1.32
C PRO A 34 10.19 0.07 -1.46
N GLU A 35 10.27 -0.82 -0.48
CA GLU A 35 9.57 -2.11 -0.49
C GLU A 35 8.06 -1.93 -0.31
N ALA A 36 7.63 -0.95 0.49
CA ALA A 36 6.22 -0.62 0.67
C ALA A 36 5.60 -0.12 -0.64
N LEU A 37 6.29 0.75 -1.37
CA LEU A 37 5.85 1.23 -2.68
C LEU A 37 5.77 0.09 -3.69
N ALA A 38 6.77 -0.81 -3.70
CA ALA A 38 6.75 -1.99 -4.56
C ALA A 38 5.54 -2.90 -4.24
N ALA A 39 5.27 -3.18 -2.96
CA ALA A 39 4.13 -4.00 -2.55
C ALA A 39 2.78 -3.39 -2.96
N GLY A 40 2.61 -2.08 -2.82
CA GLY A 40 1.42 -1.37 -3.29
C GLY A 40 1.26 -1.43 -4.81
N ALA A 41 2.35 -1.25 -5.56
CA ALA A 41 2.34 -1.32 -7.02
C ALA A 41 2.01 -2.74 -7.52
N GLU A 42 2.58 -3.78 -6.91
CA GLU A 42 2.29 -5.18 -7.25
C GLU A 42 0.82 -5.54 -6.99
N PHE A 43 0.21 -5.01 -5.93
CA PHE A 43 -1.23 -5.17 -5.70
C PHE A 43 -2.04 -4.62 -6.88
N PHE A 44 -1.73 -3.42 -7.37
CA PHE A 44 -2.43 -2.84 -8.52
C PHE A 44 -2.18 -3.64 -9.79
N ARG A 45 -0.95 -4.08 -10.05
CA ARG A 45 -0.61 -4.91 -11.21
C ARG A 45 -1.42 -6.19 -11.24
N SER A 46 -1.51 -6.90 -10.11
CA SER A 46 -2.33 -8.12 -9.98
C SER A 46 -3.82 -7.91 -10.30
N LYS A 47 -4.33 -6.68 -10.16
CA LYS A 47 -5.74 -6.34 -10.45
C LYS A 47 -5.96 -5.74 -11.84
N LEU A 48 -4.90 -5.26 -12.50
CA LEU A 48 -4.95 -4.58 -13.79
C LEU A 48 -4.55 -5.47 -14.98
N THR A 49 -3.93 -6.62 -14.74
CA THR A 49 -3.75 -7.64 -15.78
C THR A 49 -5.11 -8.26 -16.16
N ALA A 50 -5.54 -7.98 -17.39
CA ALA A 50 -6.68 -8.58 -18.07
C ALA A 50 -6.37 -10.02 -18.52
#